data_AF-A0AAD4LKN7-F1
#
_entry.id   AF-A0AAD4LKN7-F1
#
_cell.length_a   1.000
_cell.length_b   1.000
_cell.length_c   1.000
_cell.angle_alpha   90.00
_cell.angle_beta   90.00
_cell.angle_gamma   90.00
#
_symmetry.space_group_name_H-M   'P 1'
#
loop_
_entity.id
_entity.type
_entity.pdbx_description
1 polymer ?
#
loop_
_entity_poly.entity_id
_entity_poly.type
_entity_poly.pdbx_seq_one_letter_code
_entity_poly.pdbx_strand_id
1 'polypeptide(L)'
;MVEIYLSVHESQFSFLSIPLADVQRLAIRPFKWLRYVMYCICGARGDLYATLDGPPVDYDSTALANDAMYYYKPSGECVFVDYKDLHDQLTTTSQTDGRYDFTQDVVQRDKSSVITAEERDICDAAHLISWNKGDEYIKRVVEGRLPLYGGTAPSISSVNAVENGVLLRTDLHMQLSRGDVAYLKTPNYGLESADIQRVDQRPADMDTDHFTLHYLAKPHHYEPDIATILINAGCPNAAVFFSAGLNVDALFRGTGSPLPPAVILDYAYGAAAYKCWSSMRDVPDVMESYHRKYYADIPVPLRRRHSDDSDGPSDELNGPRPREDPGPAPTSPRRRQHMSLREGDEMAKAMDDMNAFLMFVNGITPEEAAKRREKRMEEEELKAQEASRSKVMEWMGTMDDSSS
;
A
#
# COMPACT_ATOMS: atom_id res chain seq x y z
N MET A 1 7.70 10.28 22.59
CA MET A 1 7.04 10.64 21.31
C MET A 1 7.65 11.92 20.77
N VAL A 2 7.35 12.29 19.53
CA VAL A 2 7.69 13.57 18.92
C VAL A 2 6.38 14.21 18.48
N GLU A 3 6.02 15.31 19.12
CA GLU A 3 4.76 16.03 18.83
C GLU A 3 5.06 17.19 17.88
N ILE A 4 4.31 17.26 16.78
CA ILE A 4 4.37 18.40 15.87
C ILE A 4 3.03 19.13 15.89
N TYR A 5 3.09 20.42 16.20
CA TYR A 5 1.97 21.34 16.13
C TYR A 5 2.01 22.10 14.81
N LEU A 6 0.87 22.21 14.14
CA LEU A 6 0.74 23.02 12.93
C LEU A 6 0.23 24.41 13.30
N SER A 7 0.95 25.46 12.88
CA SER A 7 0.57 26.86 13.11
C SER A 7 -0.04 27.47 11.86
N VAL A 8 -1.36 27.71 11.84
CA VAL A 8 -2.08 28.29 10.70
C VAL A 8 -3.01 29.40 11.21
N HIS A 9 -2.91 30.60 10.63
CA HIS A 9 -3.73 31.77 10.98
C HIS A 9 -3.83 32.02 12.51
N GLU A 10 -2.67 32.14 13.18
CA GLU A 10 -2.53 32.34 14.64
C GLU A 10 -3.01 31.17 15.53
N SER A 11 -3.64 30.16 14.95
CA SER A 11 -4.10 28.97 15.66
C SER A 11 -3.03 27.89 15.62
N GLN A 12 -2.99 27.09 16.70
CA GLN A 12 -2.09 25.94 16.83
C GLN A 12 -2.89 24.73 17.28
N PHE A 13 -2.59 23.60 16.68
CA PHE A 13 -3.22 22.34 17.04
C PHE A 13 -2.19 21.22 16.91
N SER A 14 -2.29 20.22 17.79
CA SER A 14 -1.51 18.99 17.68
C SER A 14 -1.87 18.35 16.35
N PHE A 15 -0.85 18.06 15.55
CA PHE A 15 -1.02 17.62 14.17
C PHE A 15 -0.51 16.21 13.95
N LEU A 16 0.72 15.94 14.43
CA LEU A 16 1.33 14.61 14.36
C LEU A 16 1.91 14.21 15.72
N SER A 17 1.80 12.92 16.05
CA SER A 17 2.47 12.27 17.16
C SER A 17 3.28 11.08 16.61
N ILE A 18 4.59 11.28 16.46
CA ILE A 18 5.48 10.31 15.80
C ILE A 18 6.33 9.59 16.86
N PRO A 19 6.37 8.25 16.89
CA PRO A 19 7.31 7.53 17.75
C PRO A 19 8.76 7.94 17.44
N LEU A 20 9.55 8.24 18.48
CA LEU A 20 10.95 8.62 18.29
C LEU A 20 11.75 7.57 17.52
N ALA A 21 11.45 6.29 17.77
CA ALA A 21 12.07 5.17 17.07
C ALA A 21 11.82 5.20 15.55
N ASP A 22 10.66 5.68 15.10
CA ASP A 22 10.37 5.82 13.68
C ASP A 22 11.19 6.96 13.06
N VAL A 23 11.30 8.11 13.75
CA VAL A 23 12.15 9.22 13.29
C VAL A 23 13.60 8.78 13.13
N GLN A 24 14.14 8.08 14.13
CA GLN A 24 15.53 7.60 14.14
C GLN A 24 15.80 6.53 13.08
N ARG A 25 14.81 5.67 12.81
CA ARG A 25 14.91 4.61 11.79
C ARG A 25 14.80 5.16 10.37
N LEU A 26 14.00 6.21 10.16
CA LEU A 26 13.68 6.72 8.83
C LEU A 26 14.64 7.79 8.32
N ALA A 27 15.41 8.45 9.19
CA ALA A 27 16.27 9.55 8.81
C ALA A 27 17.57 9.65 9.63
N ILE A 28 18.64 10.03 8.95
CA ILE A 28 19.93 10.40 9.57
C ILE A 28 19.85 11.85 10.08
N ARG A 29 19.17 12.74 9.32
CA ARG A 29 18.87 14.12 9.74
C ARG A 29 17.39 14.25 10.11
N PRO A 30 17.04 14.02 11.39
CA PRO A 30 15.64 13.92 11.80
C PRO A 30 14.87 15.23 11.57
N PHE A 31 15.48 16.41 11.81
CA PHE A 31 14.79 17.68 11.62
C PHE A 31 14.49 18.01 10.16
N LYS A 32 15.42 17.70 9.24
CA LYS A 32 15.17 17.83 7.79
C LYS A 32 14.01 16.92 7.37
N TRP A 33 14.00 15.68 7.86
CA TRP A 33 12.96 14.73 7.54
C TRP A 33 11.59 15.12 8.11
N LEU A 34 11.51 15.56 9.38
CA LEU A 34 10.27 16.07 9.97
C LEU A 34 9.73 17.29 9.20
N ARG A 35 10.62 18.20 8.76
CA ARG A 35 10.24 19.35 7.93
C ARG A 35 9.67 18.90 6.59
N TYR A 36 10.28 17.89 5.97
CA TYR A 36 9.82 17.30 4.73
C TYR A 36 8.46 16.59 4.89
N VAL A 37 8.25 15.81 5.95
CA VAL A 37 6.96 15.18 6.27
C VAL A 37 5.86 16.24 6.34
N MET A 38 6.13 17.33 7.07
CA MET A 38 5.18 18.43 7.19
C MET A 38 4.93 19.16 5.86
N TYR A 39 5.97 19.36 5.05
CA TYR A 39 5.83 19.89 3.68
C TYR A 39 4.92 19.00 2.83
N CYS A 40 5.12 17.68 2.86
CA CYS A 40 4.32 16.73 2.11
C CYS A 40 2.84 16.74 2.51
N ILE A 41 2.56 16.82 3.81
CA ILE A 41 1.19 16.86 4.32
C ILE A 41 0.52 18.20 4.01
N CYS A 42 1.21 19.32 4.31
CA CYS A 42 0.66 20.66 4.18
C CYS A 42 0.60 21.14 2.73
N GLY A 43 1.41 20.59 1.83
CA GLY A 43 1.55 21.14 0.47
C GLY A 43 2.01 22.60 0.49
N ALA A 44 2.86 22.97 1.45
CA ALA A 44 3.42 24.30 1.60
C ALA A 44 4.83 24.17 2.16
N ARG A 45 5.73 25.06 1.71
CA ARG A 45 7.06 25.22 2.33
C ARG A 45 6.87 25.81 3.73
N GLY A 46 7.86 25.60 4.59
CA GLY A 46 7.79 26.06 5.98
C GLY A 46 9.00 25.62 6.78
N ASP A 47 9.04 26.07 8.04
CA ASP A 47 10.13 25.82 8.97
C ASP A 47 9.61 25.18 10.27
N LEU A 48 10.51 24.46 10.95
CA LEU A 48 10.26 23.82 12.24
C LEU A 48 10.92 24.63 13.33
N TYR A 49 10.22 24.78 14.46
CA TYR A 49 10.65 25.57 15.59
C TYR A 49 10.52 24.74 16.87
N ALA A 50 11.49 24.87 17.79
CA ALA A 50 11.40 24.26 19.12
C ALA A 50 10.52 25.08 20.08
N THR A 51 10.35 26.37 19.81
CA THR A 51 9.47 27.29 20.54
C THR A 51 8.80 28.23 19.55
N LEU A 52 7.61 28.76 19.89
CA LEU A 52 6.84 29.58 18.97
C LEU A 52 7.56 30.84 18.49
N ASP A 53 8.30 31.51 19.36
CA ASP A 53 8.99 32.76 19.02
C ASP A 53 10.51 32.55 18.85
N GLY A 54 10.96 31.29 18.82
CA GLY A 54 12.36 30.94 18.66
C GLY A 54 12.84 31.02 17.20
N PRO A 55 14.15 30.84 16.99
CA PRO A 55 14.66 30.57 15.65
C PRO A 55 14.20 29.17 15.16
N PRO A 56 14.25 28.92 13.85
CA PRO A 56 14.14 27.56 13.33
C PRO A 56 15.13 26.61 13.99
N VAL A 57 14.77 25.33 14.07
CA VAL A 57 15.66 24.27 14.57
C VAL A 57 16.91 24.16 13.69
N ASP A 58 18.02 23.70 14.29
CA ASP A 58 19.21 23.33 13.54
C ASP A 58 18.93 22.04 12.75
N TYR A 59 18.78 22.17 11.44
CA TYR A 59 18.48 21.07 10.54
C TYR A 59 19.61 20.06 10.39
N ASP A 60 20.84 20.44 10.71
CA ASP A 60 21.98 19.53 10.70
C ASP A 60 22.14 18.80 12.04
N SER A 61 21.34 19.12 13.06
CA SER A 61 21.37 18.35 14.31
C SER A 61 20.80 16.94 14.11
N THR A 62 21.52 15.95 14.66
CA THR A 62 21.09 14.54 14.72
C THR A 62 20.43 14.19 16.06
N ALA A 63 20.56 15.05 17.06
CA ALA A 63 20.06 14.81 18.40
C ALA A 63 18.60 15.28 18.51
N LEU A 64 17.68 14.33 18.68
CA LEU A 64 16.28 14.62 18.99
C LEU A 64 16.01 14.30 20.47
N ALA A 65 15.42 15.24 21.20
CA ALA A 65 15.04 15.00 22.59
C ALA A 65 13.82 14.05 22.69
N ASN A 66 13.78 13.25 23.76
CA ASN A 66 12.61 12.47 24.12
C ASN A 66 11.45 13.42 24.49
N ASP A 67 10.24 13.11 24.03
CA ASP A 67 9.01 13.86 24.33
C ASP A 67 9.09 15.33 23.93
N ALA A 68 9.76 15.58 22.81
CA ALA A 68 9.93 16.91 22.25
C ALA A 68 8.65 17.38 21.54
N MET A 69 8.41 18.69 21.65
CA MET A 69 7.35 19.39 20.94
C MET A 69 7.99 20.35 19.93
N TYR A 70 7.50 20.33 18.71
CA TYR A 70 7.92 21.23 17.64
C TYR A 70 6.73 21.90 16.98
N TYR A 71 6.96 23.06 16.38
CA TYR A 71 5.94 23.85 15.70
C TYR A 71 6.34 23.99 14.24
N TYR A 72 5.48 23.56 13.33
CA TYR A 72 5.64 23.81 11.91
C TYR A 72 4.89 25.07 11.50
N LYS A 73 5.59 25.99 10.84
CA LYS A 73 5.02 27.23 10.30
C LYS A 73 5.13 27.24 8.77
N PRO A 74 4.03 27.02 8.03
CA PRO A 74 4.03 27.14 6.58
C PRO A 74 4.26 28.61 6.18
N SER A 75 5.02 28.83 5.10
CA SER A 75 5.33 30.15 4.54
C SER A 75 4.37 30.60 3.43
N GLY A 76 3.30 29.84 3.18
CA GLY A 76 2.29 30.13 2.16
C GLY A 76 0.96 29.43 2.44
N GLU A 77 0.04 29.50 1.48
CA GLU A 77 -1.23 28.78 1.56
C GLU A 77 -0.98 27.26 1.54
N CYS A 78 -1.58 26.55 2.49
CA CYS A 78 -1.48 25.10 2.55
C CYS A 78 -2.41 24.44 1.51
N VAL A 79 -1.85 23.46 0.80
CA VAL A 79 -2.54 22.56 -0.13
C VAL A 79 -2.52 21.16 0.48
N PHE A 80 -3.35 20.96 1.51
CA PHE A 80 -3.35 19.75 2.32
C PHE A 80 -3.65 18.50 1.52
N VAL A 81 -3.10 17.37 1.95
CA VAL A 81 -3.49 16.04 1.46
C VAL A 81 -4.94 15.70 1.84
N ASP A 82 -5.63 14.90 1.01
CA ASP A 82 -6.92 14.31 1.36
C ASP A 82 -6.74 13.21 2.40
N TYR A 83 -6.99 13.52 3.68
CA TYR A 83 -6.85 12.55 4.76
C TYR A 83 -7.89 11.41 4.74
N LYS A 84 -8.97 11.54 3.96
CA LYS A 84 -9.99 10.49 3.82
C LYS A 84 -9.62 9.45 2.74
N ASP A 85 -8.54 9.68 1.99
CA ASP A 85 -8.23 8.94 0.77
C ASP A 85 -7.68 7.52 1.02
N LEU A 86 -6.83 7.34 2.02
CA LEU A 86 -6.03 6.11 2.15
C LEU A 86 -6.79 4.88 2.67
N HIS A 87 -8.12 4.93 2.73
CA HIS A 87 -8.94 3.77 3.06
C HIS A 87 -9.60 3.15 1.82
N ASP A 88 -9.47 3.80 0.67
CA ASP A 88 -10.29 3.48 -0.46
C ASP A 88 -9.54 2.60 -1.48
N GLN A 89 -9.54 1.32 -1.12
CA GLN A 89 -9.72 0.18 -2.02
C GLN A 89 -8.44 -0.40 -2.65
N LEU A 90 -8.10 -1.60 -2.16
CA LEU A 90 -7.57 -2.67 -3.01
C LEU A 90 -8.51 -2.79 -4.22
N THR A 91 -8.18 -2.16 -5.34
CA THR A 91 -8.82 -2.50 -6.60
C THR A 91 -8.36 -3.91 -6.93
N THR A 92 -9.18 -4.91 -6.59
CA THR A 92 -9.07 -6.25 -7.16
C THR A 92 -9.13 -6.13 -8.68
N THR A 93 -8.34 -6.94 -9.37
CA THR A 93 -7.98 -6.92 -10.80
C THR A 93 -9.12 -7.10 -11.80
N SER A 94 -10.38 -6.75 -11.47
CA SER A 94 -11.46 -6.76 -12.45
C SER A 94 -11.08 -5.86 -13.64
N GLN A 95 -10.85 -6.54 -14.78
CA GLN A 95 -10.29 -5.98 -15.99
C GLN A 95 -11.33 -5.06 -16.63
N THR A 96 -11.07 -3.76 -16.59
CA THR A 96 -11.67 -2.81 -17.53
C THR A 96 -10.62 -2.50 -18.59
N ASP A 97 -11.02 -2.21 -19.84
CA ASP A 97 -10.09 -2.00 -20.95
C ASP A 97 -8.97 -0.99 -20.61
N GLY A 98 -9.31 0.14 -19.99
CA GLY A 98 -8.31 1.15 -19.60
C GLY A 98 -7.33 0.72 -18.50
N ARG A 99 -7.65 -0.33 -17.72
CA ARG A 99 -6.77 -0.86 -16.67
C ARG A 99 -5.76 -1.86 -17.21
N TYR A 100 -6.10 -2.51 -18.32
CA TYR A 100 -5.20 -3.40 -19.02
C TYR A 100 -3.99 -2.61 -19.55
N ASP A 101 -4.25 -1.46 -20.17
CA ASP A 101 -3.21 -0.57 -20.71
C ASP A 101 -2.28 -0.06 -19.61
N PHE A 102 -2.83 0.48 -18.50
CA PHE A 102 -2.03 0.92 -17.35
C PHE A 102 -1.10 -0.17 -16.83
N THR A 103 -1.62 -1.38 -16.63
CA THR A 103 -0.82 -2.50 -16.13
C THR A 103 0.29 -2.88 -17.11
N GLN A 104 0.00 -2.94 -18.42
CA GLN A 104 1.03 -3.23 -19.42
C GLN A 104 2.10 -2.13 -19.47
N ASP A 105 1.72 -0.87 -19.40
CA ASP A 105 2.65 0.26 -19.45
C ASP A 105 3.59 0.29 -18.24
N VAL A 106 3.04 0.06 -17.03
CA VAL A 106 3.84 -0.05 -15.79
C VAL A 106 4.76 -1.25 -15.85
N VAL A 107 4.28 -2.43 -16.27
CA VAL A 107 5.12 -3.62 -16.46
C VAL A 107 6.21 -3.38 -17.51
N GLN A 108 5.89 -2.66 -18.58
CA GLN A 108 6.86 -2.35 -19.63
C GLN A 108 7.94 -1.36 -19.13
N ARG A 109 7.59 -0.39 -18.28
CA ARG A 109 8.54 0.55 -17.66
C ARG A 109 9.36 -0.09 -16.54
N ASP A 110 8.77 -0.95 -15.71
CA ASP A 110 9.44 -1.41 -14.49
C ASP A 110 10.13 -2.77 -14.69
N LYS A 111 9.62 -3.60 -15.60
CA LYS A 111 10.06 -4.98 -15.94
C LYS A 111 9.92 -6.02 -14.83
N SER A 112 10.20 -5.63 -13.60
CA SER A 112 10.13 -6.43 -12.37
C SER A 112 9.63 -5.55 -11.23
N SER A 113 9.31 -6.12 -10.08
CA SER A 113 9.08 -5.35 -8.86
C SER A 113 10.22 -4.35 -8.65
N VAL A 114 9.88 -3.07 -8.48
CA VAL A 114 10.89 -2.02 -8.31
C VAL A 114 11.63 -2.13 -6.98
N ILE A 115 11.11 -2.90 -6.01
CA ILE A 115 11.73 -3.09 -4.70
C ILE A 115 12.44 -4.44 -4.60
N THR A 116 11.76 -5.52 -4.96
CA THR A 116 12.25 -6.89 -4.71
C THR A 116 12.94 -7.49 -5.93
N ALA A 117 12.89 -6.83 -7.09
CA ALA A 117 13.36 -7.33 -8.39
C ALA A 117 12.72 -8.65 -8.85
N GLU A 118 11.64 -9.09 -8.21
CA GLU A 118 10.89 -10.29 -8.56
C GLU A 118 10.12 -10.11 -9.87
N GLU A 119 9.83 -11.25 -10.50
CA GLU A 119 9.20 -11.32 -11.81
C GLU A 119 7.73 -10.89 -11.78
N ARG A 120 7.24 -10.53 -12.98
CA ARG A 120 5.88 -10.03 -13.21
C ARG A 120 4.78 -10.91 -12.62
N ASP A 121 4.95 -12.23 -12.63
CA ASP A 121 3.87 -13.18 -12.31
C ASP A 121 3.39 -13.12 -10.85
N ILE A 122 4.18 -12.49 -9.97
CA ILE A 122 3.83 -12.26 -8.56
C ILE A 122 3.75 -10.76 -8.21
N CYS A 123 3.67 -9.91 -9.23
CA CYS A 123 3.63 -8.47 -9.09
C CYS A 123 2.34 -7.85 -9.64
N ASP A 124 1.91 -6.77 -9.01
CA ASP A 124 0.80 -5.93 -9.41
C ASP A 124 1.29 -4.53 -9.76
N ALA A 125 0.69 -3.93 -10.81
CA ALA A 125 0.82 -2.50 -11.05
C ALA A 125 -0.02 -1.75 -10.01
N ALA A 126 0.65 -1.08 -9.09
CA ALA A 126 0.06 -0.33 -7.99
C ALA A 126 -0.01 1.15 -8.33
N HIS A 127 -1.18 1.76 -8.15
CA HIS A 127 -1.35 3.21 -8.25
C HIS A 127 -0.82 3.92 -7.00
N LEU A 128 -0.17 5.07 -7.17
CA LEU A 128 0.27 5.94 -6.08
C LEU A 128 -0.87 6.82 -5.55
N ILE A 129 -1.69 7.37 -6.46
CA ILE A 129 -3.01 7.93 -6.16
C ILE A 129 -4.07 6.97 -6.69
N SER A 130 -5.00 6.55 -5.83
CA SER A 130 -5.95 5.47 -6.13
C SER A 130 -6.74 5.73 -7.42
N TRP A 131 -6.88 4.68 -8.23
CA TRP A 131 -7.65 4.70 -9.48
C TRP A 131 -9.08 5.23 -9.31
N ASN A 132 -9.72 4.92 -8.18
CA ASN A 132 -11.10 5.30 -7.90
C ASN A 132 -11.30 6.80 -7.66
N LYS A 133 -10.24 7.61 -7.67
CA LYS A 133 -10.33 9.07 -7.57
C LYS A 133 -10.57 9.75 -8.91
N GLY A 134 -10.20 9.08 -10.01
CA GLY A 134 -10.36 9.61 -11.36
C GLY A 134 -9.40 10.75 -11.69
N ASP A 135 -9.45 11.17 -12.96
CA ASP A 135 -8.48 12.11 -13.54
C ASP A 135 -8.59 13.53 -12.95
N GLU A 136 -9.82 13.99 -12.65
CA GLU A 136 -10.05 15.32 -12.07
C GLU A 136 -9.39 15.48 -10.70
N TYR A 137 -9.28 14.38 -9.94
CA TYR A 137 -8.61 14.39 -8.66
C TYR A 137 -7.09 14.59 -8.81
N ILE A 138 -6.45 13.84 -9.71
CA ILE A 138 -5.02 14.02 -10.00
C ILE A 138 -4.76 15.44 -10.48
N LYS A 139 -5.61 15.95 -11.38
CA LYS A 139 -5.50 17.33 -11.86
C LYS A 139 -5.51 18.34 -10.72
N ARG A 140 -6.45 18.22 -9.77
CA ARG A 140 -6.50 19.09 -8.58
C ARG A 140 -5.25 19.00 -7.71
N VAL A 141 -4.75 17.78 -7.46
CA VAL A 141 -3.52 17.58 -6.69
C VAL A 141 -2.33 18.26 -7.36
N VAL A 142 -2.17 18.04 -8.67
CA VAL A 142 -1.06 18.60 -9.45
C VAL A 142 -1.17 20.12 -9.54
N GLU A 143 -2.34 20.66 -9.92
CA GLU A 143 -2.55 22.10 -10.09
C GLU A 143 -2.39 22.86 -8.77
N GLY A 144 -2.94 22.33 -7.67
CA GLY A 144 -2.83 22.94 -6.35
C GLY A 144 -1.36 23.04 -5.89
N ARG A 145 -0.55 22.01 -6.15
CA ARG A 145 0.85 21.96 -5.69
C ARG A 145 1.86 22.48 -6.70
N LEU A 146 1.44 22.79 -7.92
CA LEU A 146 2.30 23.26 -9.01
C LEU A 146 3.25 24.41 -8.63
N PRO A 147 2.84 25.42 -7.83
CA PRO A 147 3.74 26.50 -7.41
C PRO A 147 4.98 26.02 -6.63
N LEU A 148 4.91 24.86 -5.96
CA LEU A 148 6.02 24.31 -5.18
C LEU A 148 7.16 23.76 -6.06
N TYR A 149 6.84 23.42 -7.31
CA TYR A 149 7.72 22.77 -8.29
C TYR A 149 8.12 23.71 -9.44
N GLY A 150 8.10 25.02 -9.21
CA GLY A 150 8.59 26.01 -10.18
C GLY A 150 7.65 26.27 -11.36
N GLY A 151 6.38 25.83 -11.29
CA GLY A 151 5.36 26.17 -12.27
C GLY A 151 5.29 25.28 -13.51
N THR A 152 6.24 24.36 -13.71
CA THR A 152 6.21 23.41 -14.84
C THR A 152 5.33 22.22 -14.48
N ALA A 153 4.18 22.10 -15.15
CA ALA A 153 3.26 20.99 -14.88
C ALA A 153 3.90 19.66 -15.30
N PRO A 154 3.91 18.64 -14.42
CA PRO A 154 4.32 17.30 -14.82
C PRO A 154 3.37 16.73 -15.88
N SER A 155 3.85 15.78 -16.67
CA SER A 155 3.12 15.12 -17.77
C SER A 155 2.04 14.15 -17.30
N ILE A 156 1.44 14.34 -16.12
CA ILE A 156 0.42 13.44 -15.57
C ILE A 156 -0.95 14.08 -15.65
N SER A 157 -1.82 13.54 -16.50
CA SER A 157 -3.19 14.05 -16.71
C SER A 157 -4.28 13.01 -16.46
N SER A 158 -3.91 11.76 -16.17
CA SER A 158 -4.86 10.68 -15.92
C SER A 158 -4.42 9.82 -14.75
N VAL A 159 -5.41 9.26 -14.05
CA VAL A 159 -5.20 8.27 -13.00
C VAL A 159 -4.57 6.98 -13.52
N ASN A 160 -4.77 6.66 -14.80
CA ASN A 160 -4.15 5.54 -15.50
C ASN A 160 -2.84 5.90 -16.22
N ALA A 161 -2.28 7.10 -15.99
CA ALA A 161 -0.97 7.43 -16.50
C ALA A 161 0.11 6.55 -15.85
N VAL A 162 1.11 6.12 -16.64
CA VAL A 162 2.20 5.25 -16.15
C VAL A 162 2.97 5.91 -14.99
N GLU A 163 3.07 7.23 -14.99
CA GLU A 163 3.65 8.05 -13.92
C GLU A 163 2.93 7.92 -12.57
N ASN A 164 1.65 7.53 -12.56
CA ASN A 164 0.90 7.25 -11.32
C ASN A 164 1.10 5.81 -10.83
N GLY A 165 1.88 4.98 -11.52
CA GLY A 165 2.01 3.56 -11.23
C GLY A 165 3.41 3.14 -10.82
N VAL A 166 3.52 2.03 -10.10
CA VAL A 166 4.75 1.27 -9.83
C VAL A 166 4.45 -0.23 -9.81
N LEU A 167 5.36 -1.06 -10.33
CA LEU A 167 5.23 -2.52 -10.24
C LEU A 167 5.75 -3.01 -8.89
N LEU A 168 4.91 -3.71 -8.12
CA LEU A 168 5.19 -4.16 -6.77
C LEU A 168 4.78 -5.61 -6.55
N ARG A 169 5.45 -6.33 -5.67
CA ARG A 169 4.92 -7.61 -5.15
C ARG A 169 3.52 -7.38 -4.54
N THR A 170 2.63 -8.35 -4.67
CA THR A 170 1.22 -8.20 -4.22
C THR A 170 1.08 -7.77 -2.75
N ASP A 171 1.92 -8.27 -1.85
CA ASP A 171 1.89 -7.86 -0.43
C ASP A 171 2.37 -6.41 -0.20
N LEU A 172 3.37 -5.96 -0.95
CA LEU A 172 3.86 -4.59 -1.00
C LEU A 172 2.79 -3.64 -1.53
N HIS A 173 2.09 -4.05 -2.58
CA HIS A 173 0.94 -3.32 -3.09
C HIS A 173 -0.16 -3.18 -2.02
N MET A 174 -0.43 -4.23 -1.24
CA MET A 174 -1.36 -4.13 -0.10
C MET A 174 -0.87 -3.15 0.97
N GLN A 175 0.42 -3.16 1.32
CA GLN A 175 1.01 -2.24 2.30
C GLN A 175 0.95 -0.79 1.81
N LEU A 176 1.25 -0.54 0.52
CA LEU A 176 1.15 0.78 -0.09
C LEU A 176 -0.30 1.28 -0.05
N SER A 177 -1.27 0.43 -0.41
CA SER A 177 -2.71 0.75 -0.35
C SER A 177 -3.18 1.08 1.07
N ARG A 178 -2.54 0.47 2.09
CA ARG A 178 -2.80 0.77 3.50
C ARG A 178 -2.05 2.01 4.00
N GLY A 179 -1.19 2.62 3.21
CA GLY A 179 -0.33 3.72 3.68
C GLY A 179 0.69 3.28 4.74
N ASP A 180 0.97 1.97 4.83
CA ASP A 180 2.00 1.43 5.72
C ASP A 180 3.40 1.75 5.18
N VAL A 181 3.51 1.88 3.86
CA VAL A 181 4.73 2.27 3.14
C VAL A 181 4.47 3.47 2.22
N ALA A 182 5.51 4.23 1.92
CA ALA A 182 5.47 5.31 0.94
C ALA A 182 6.83 5.51 0.25
N TYR A 183 6.81 6.06 -0.95
CA TYR A 183 8.03 6.37 -1.70
C TYR A 183 8.51 7.80 -1.42
N LEU A 184 9.80 7.92 -1.11
CA LEU A 184 10.51 9.17 -0.92
C LEU A 184 11.47 9.39 -2.10
N LYS A 185 11.33 10.51 -2.82
CA LYS A 185 12.32 10.94 -3.80
C LYS A 185 13.37 11.84 -3.15
N THR A 186 14.66 11.62 -3.40
CA THR A 186 15.77 12.52 -2.99
C THR A 186 16.76 12.75 -4.13
N PRO A 187 17.37 13.94 -4.25
CA PRO A 187 17.15 15.12 -3.41
C PRO A 187 15.75 15.75 -3.63
N ASN A 188 15.26 16.47 -2.63
CA ASN A 188 13.98 17.19 -2.68
C ASN A 188 14.05 18.51 -1.90
N TYR A 189 12.90 19.16 -1.63
CA TYR A 189 12.82 20.45 -0.94
C TYR A 189 13.62 20.54 0.36
N GLY A 190 13.71 19.46 1.14
CA GLY A 190 14.33 19.49 2.46
C GLY A 190 15.38 18.42 2.71
N LEU A 191 15.54 17.45 1.81
CA LEU A 191 16.38 16.28 2.02
C LEU A 191 17.35 16.08 0.86
N GLU A 192 18.61 15.86 1.23
CA GLU A 192 19.62 15.28 0.36
C GLU A 192 19.55 13.75 0.42
N SER A 193 20.15 13.10 -0.56
CA SER A 193 20.26 11.64 -0.58
C SER A 193 20.95 11.06 0.65
N ALA A 194 21.94 11.77 1.19
CA ALA A 194 22.70 11.37 2.37
C ALA A 194 21.95 11.58 3.70
N ASP A 195 20.80 12.25 3.68
CA ASP A 195 20.01 12.51 4.89
C ASP A 195 19.13 11.30 5.29
N ILE A 196 19.02 10.29 4.43
CA ILE A 196 18.16 9.11 4.59
C ILE A 196 19.00 7.86 4.80
N GLN A 197 18.59 7.02 5.75
CA GLN A 197 19.22 5.72 5.97
C GLN A 197 18.85 4.78 4.84
N ARG A 198 19.86 4.22 4.15
CA ARG A 198 19.70 3.29 3.04
C ARG A 198 20.50 2.02 3.30
N VAL A 199 20.00 0.90 2.80
CA VAL A 199 20.72 -0.38 2.89
C VAL A 199 21.70 -0.55 1.74
N ASP A 200 21.31 -0.13 0.53
CA ASP A 200 22.16 -0.29 -0.65
C ASP A 200 23.20 0.84 -0.73
N GLN A 201 24.47 0.48 -0.60
CA GLN A 201 25.61 1.36 -0.85
C GLN A 201 25.88 1.49 -2.35
N ARG A 202 24.86 1.89 -3.14
CA ARG A 202 25.16 2.38 -4.50
C ARG A 202 26.22 3.47 -4.38
N PRO A 203 27.25 3.49 -5.25
CA PRO A 203 28.27 4.52 -5.21
C PRO A 203 27.62 5.90 -5.22
N ALA A 204 27.97 6.74 -4.25
CA ALA A 204 27.43 8.09 -4.06
C ALA A 204 27.72 9.05 -5.25
N ASP A 205 28.48 8.59 -6.24
CA ASP A 205 28.96 9.37 -7.39
C ASP A 205 27.93 9.50 -8.53
N MET A 206 26.76 8.88 -8.38
CA MET A 206 25.64 9.13 -9.28
C MET A 206 24.77 10.23 -8.68
N ASP A 207 24.94 11.46 -9.18
CA ASP A 207 24.10 12.65 -8.92
C ASP A 207 22.69 12.46 -9.50
N THR A 208 22.03 11.39 -9.08
CA THR A 208 20.81 10.86 -9.66
C THR A 208 19.70 10.88 -8.62
N ASP A 209 18.48 11.09 -9.10
CA ASP A 209 17.28 10.94 -8.30
C ASP A 209 17.21 9.52 -7.68
N HIS A 210 17.13 9.45 -6.36
CA HIS A 210 16.87 8.23 -5.61
C HIS A 210 15.41 8.16 -5.20
N PHE A 211 14.83 6.98 -5.31
CA PHE A 211 13.48 6.69 -4.86
C PHE A 211 13.61 5.63 -3.77
N THR A 212 13.29 5.94 -2.53
CA THR A 212 13.45 5.02 -1.40
C THR A 212 12.07 4.67 -0.85
N LEU A 213 11.78 3.38 -0.66
CA LEU A 213 10.57 2.94 0.02
C LEU A 213 10.77 3.05 1.53
N HIS A 214 9.92 3.84 2.19
CA HIS A 214 9.89 3.99 3.65
C HIS A 214 8.75 3.19 4.24
N TYR A 215 9.02 2.46 5.33
CA TYR A 215 7.99 1.90 6.19
C TYR A 215 7.57 2.91 7.25
N LEU A 216 6.41 3.52 7.05
CA LEU A 216 5.86 4.50 7.98
C LEU A 216 5.23 3.80 9.18
N ALA A 217 4.47 2.72 8.92
CA ALA A 217 3.98 1.83 9.95
C ALA A 217 5.02 0.76 10.26
N LYS A 218 5.25 0.49 11.55
CA LYS A 218 6.14 -0.58 11.97
C LYS A 218 5.59 -1.92 11.48
N PRO A 219 6.34 -2.71 10.68
CA PRO A 219 5.89 -4.03 10.28
C PRO A 219 5.57 -4.87 11.53
N HIS A 220 4.50 -5.67 11.48
CA HIS A 220 4.12 -6.55 12.59
C HIS A 220 5.25 -7.51 13.04
N HIS A 221 6.23 -7.75 12.17
CA HIS A 221 7.37 -8.65 12.38
C HIS A 221 8.73 -7.93 12.41
N TYR A 222 8.76 -6.61 12.68
CA TYR A 222 10.03 -5.90 12.77
C TYR A 222 10.83 -6.33 14.00
N GLU A 223 11.85 -7.16 13.78
CA GLU A 223 12.88 -7.51 14.75
C GLU A 223 14.19 -6.79 14.40
N PRO A 224 14.63 -5.79 15.19
CA PRO A 224 15.83 -5.01 14.90
C PRO A 224 17.12 -5.85 14.89
N ASP A 225 17.12 -6.96 15.63
CA ASP A 225 18.26 -7.89 15.66
C ASP A 225 18.44 -8.59 14.31
N ILE A 226 17.35 -8.99 13.65
CA ILE A 226 17.40 -9.61 12.32
C ILE A 226 17.94 -8.61 11.30
N ALA A 227 17.45 -7.36 11.30
CA ALA A 227 17.93 -6.33 10.40
C ALA A 227 19.45 -6.11 10.52
N THR A 228 19.96 -6.04 11.76
CA THR A 228 21.38 -5.87 12.05
C THR A 228 22.21 -7.06 11.57
N ILE A 229 21.73 -8.28 11.81
CA ILE A 229 22.38 -9.52 11.35
C ILE A 229 22.47 -9.53 9.83
N LEU A 230 21.39 -9.19 9.13
CA LEU A 230 21.33 -9.19 7.65
C LEU A 230 22.29 -8.18 7.02
N ILE A 231 22.36 -6.96 7.58
CA ILE A 231 23.30 -5.93 7.15
C ILE A 231 24.74 -6.42 7.34
N ASN A 232 25.06 -6.97 8.51
CA ASN A 232 26.41 -7.47 8.82
C ASN A 232 26.80 -8.70 7.99
N ALA A 233 25.83 -9.53 7.61
CA ALA A 233 26.05 -10.68 6.73
C ALA A 233 26.29 -10.28 5.27
N GLY A 234 26.11 -9.02 4.91
CA GLY A 234 26.26 -8.53 3.53
C GLY A 234 25.27 -9.18 2.56
N CYS A 235 24.10 -9.64 3.04
CA CYS A 235 23.09 -10.28 2.20
C CYS A 235 22.55 -9.29 1.17
N PRO A 236 22.82 -9.44 -0.14
CA PRO A 236 22.48 -8.40 -1.12
C PRO A 236 21.02 -8.48 -1.60
N ASN A 237 20.16 -9.24 -0.92
CA ASN A 237 18.81 -9.50 -1.40
C ASN A 237 17.84 -8.46 -0.84
N ALA A 238 17.37 -7.56 -1.69
CA ALA A 238 16.38 -6.55 -1.36
C ALA A 238 15.09 -7.14 -0.74
N ALA A 239 14.68 -8.35 -1.12
CA ALA A 239 13.53 -9.03 -0.50
C ALA A 239 13.76 -9.38 0.98
N VAL A 240 15.01 -9.62 1.36
CA VAL A 240 15.40 -9.92 2.74
C VAL A 240 15.41 -8.64 3.57
N PHE A 241 15.92 -7.53 3.03
CA PHE A 241 15.86 -6.22 3.69
C PHE A 241 14.43 -5.69 3.81
N PHE A 242 13.60 -5.91 2.78
CA PHE A 242 12.16 -5.67 2.82
C PHE A 242 11.52 -6.44 3.99
N SER A 243 11.81 -7.73 4.12
CA SER A 243 11.23 -8.55 5.20
C SER A 243 11.66 -8.06 6.60
N ALA A 244 12.80 -7.38 6.69
CA ALA A 244 13.31 -6.75 7.90
C ALA A 244 12.80 -5.30 8.11
N GLY A 245 11.92 -4.77 7.25
CA GLY A 245 11.36 -3.42 7.38
C GLY A 245 12.37 -2.29 7.19
N LEU A 246 13.44 -2.54 6.44
CA LEU A 246 14.45 -1.55 6.13
C LEU A 246 14.07 -0.71 4.91
N ASN A 247 14.65 0.49 4.82
CA ASN A 247 14.46 1.37 3.67
C ASN A 247 15.24 0.84 2.46
N VAL A 248 14.53 0.54 1.38
CA VAL A 248 15.10 -0.05 0.16
C VAL A 248 14.96 0.94 -0.99
N ASP A 249 16.03 1.12 -1.77
CA ASP A 249 16.00 1.94 -2.98
C ASP A 249 15.26 1.21 -4.11
N ALA A 250 14.34 1.91 -4.75
CA ALA A 250 13.61 1.41 -5.90
C ALA A 250 14.49 1.39 -7.15
N LEU A 251 14.38 0.30 -7.91
CA LEU A 251 15.15 -0.02 -9.09
C LEU A 251 14.23 -0.04 -10.31
N PHE A 252 14.04 1.12 -10.93
CA PHE A 252 13.35 1.22 -12.21
C PHE A 252 14.27 0.74 -13.35
N ARG A 253 13.89 -0.31 -14.08
CA ARG A 253 14.77 -1.02 -15.04
C ARG A 253 14.42 -0.85 -16.52
N GLY A 254 13.29 -0.22 -16.86
CA GLY A 254 12.81 -0.18 -18.24
C GLY A 254 13.12 1.09 -19.02
N THR A 255 12.24 1.37 -19.98
CA THR A 255 12.59 1.84 -21.33
C THR A 255 12.55 3.37 -21.52
N GLY A 256 12.87 4.16 -20.49
CA GLY A 256 12.88 5.62 -20.59
C GLY A 256 11.50 6.30 -20.54
N SER A 257 10.44 5.56 -20.18
CA SER A 257 9.17 6.19 -19.80
C SER A 257 9.37 7.02 -18.53
N PRO A 258 8.63 8.12 -18.36
CA PRO A 258 8.75 8.97 -17.19
C PRO A 258 8.49 8.20 -15.88
N LEU A 259 9.33 8.48 -14.89
CA LEU A 259 9.16 8.00 -13.52
C LEU A 259 8.07 8.83 -12.81
N PRO A 260 7.53 8.33 -11.68
CA PRO A 260 6.57 9.11 -10.91
C PRO A 260 7.10 10.51 -10.56
N PRO A 261 6.36 11.58 -10.88
CA PRO A 261 6.81 12.94 -10.62
C PRO A 261 6.77 13.24 -9.12
N ALA A 262 7.67 14.13 -8.68
CA ALA A 262 7.82 14.48 -7.27
C ALA A 262 6.50 14.94 -6.62
N VAL A 263 5.65 15.67 -7.33
CA VAL A 263 4.35 16.10 -6.78
C VAL A 263 3.43 14.94 -6.37
N ILE A 264 3.44 13.84 -7.12
CA ILE A 264 2.61 12.66 -6.83
C ILE A 264 3.23 11.88 -5.66
N LEU A 265 4.56 11.73 -5.65
CA LEU A 265 5.27 11.06 -4.57
C LEU A 265 5.14 11.81 -3.25
N ASP A 266 5.37 13.12 -3.24
CA ASP A 266 5.25 13.97 -2.06
C ASP A 266 3.80 13.99 -1.54
N TYR A 267 2.81 14.00 -2.45
CA TYR A 267 1.40 13.89 -2.07
C TYR A 267 1.09 12.54 -1.42
N ALA A 268 1.44 11.42 -2.08
CA ALA A 268 1.20 10.08 -1.56
C ALA A 268 1.94 9.84 -0.23
N TYR A 269 3.17 10.34 -0.11
CA TYR A 269 3.96 10.28 1.13
C TYR A 269 3.30 11.07 2.25
N GLY A 270 2.85 12.30 1.97
CA GLY A 270 2.14 13.13 2.95
C GLY A 270 0.86 12.47 3.42
N ALA A 271 0.08 11.91 2.49
CA ALA A 271 -1.15 11.20 2.81
C ALA A 271 -0.83 10.02 3.76
N ALA A 272 0.07 9.13 3.36
CA ALA A 272 0.46 7.95 4.15
C ALA A 272 1.01 8.34 5.54
N ALA A 273 1.87 9.36 5.62
CA ALA A 273 2.41 9.86 6.88
C ALA A 273 1.33 10.43 7.80
N TYR A 274 0.41 11.23 7.26
CA TYR A 274 -0.70 11.77 8.04
C TYR A 274 -1.59 10.64 8.58
N LYS A 275 -1.91 9.63 7.77
CA LYS A 275 -2.65 8.46 8.25
C LYS A 275 -1.94 7.73 9.39
N CYS A 276 -0.63 7.57 9.26
CA CYS A 276 0.15 6.79 10.21
C CYS A 276 0.34 7.49 11.56
N TRP A 277 0.46 8.82 11.57
CA TRP A 277 0.87 9.57 12.76
C TRP A 277 -0.07 10.69 13.20
N SER A 278 -1.17 10.95 12.49
CA SER A 278 -2.19 11.87 12.99
C SER A 278 -2.85 11.31 14.25
N SER A 279 -3.17 12.19 15.19
CA SER A 279 -4.02 11.83 16.31
C SER A 279 -5.44 11.58 15.77
N MET A 280 -5.79 10.33 15.48
CA MET A 280 -7.12 9.96 14.97
C MET A 280 -8.29 10.44 15.85
N ARG A 281 -8.01 10.86 17.09
CA ARG A 281 -9.03 11.37 18.01
C ARG A 281 -9.54 12.76 17.61
N ASP A 282 -8.69 13.56 16.98
CA ASP A 282 -8.98 14.96 16.67
C ASP A 282 -8.47 15.27 15.26
N VAL A 283 -9.31 15.04 14.24
CA VAL A 283 -9.03 15.61 12.91
C VAL A 283 -9.15 17.12 13.05
N PRO A 284 -8.08 17.90 12.80
CA PRO A 284 -8.17 19.34 12.92
C PRO A 284 -9.23 19.89 11.97
N ASP A 285 -10.05 20.83 12.43
CA ASP A 285 -11.09 21.47 11.62
C ASP A 285 -10.56 22.00 10.28
N VAL A 286 -9.28 22.38 10.22
CA VAL A 286 -8.63 22.81 8.99
C VAL A 286 -8.55 21.71 7.93
N MET A 287 -8.30 20.45 8.31
CA MET A 287 -8.19 19.32 7.37
C MET A 287 -9.56 18.94 6.82
N GLU A 288 -10.58 18.86 7.70
CA GLU A 288 -11.98 18.59 7.29
C GLU A 288 -12.54 19.74 6.43
N SER A 289 -12.27 21.00 6.80
CA SER A 289 -12.66 22.16 6.01
C SER A 289 -12.01 22.16 4.63
N TYR A 290 -10.69 21.87 4.57
CA TYR A 290 -9.97 21.77 3.31
C TYR A 290 -10.51 20.64 2.43
N HIS A 291 -10.72 19.44 3.01
CA HIS A 291 -11.31 18.32 2.29
C HIS A 291 -12.67 18.66 1.69
N ARG A 292 -13.57 19.26 2.49
CA ARG A 292 -14.91 19.64 2.02
C ARG A 292 -14.84 20.65 0.88
N LYS A 293 -13.93 21.61 0.96
CA LYS A 293 -13.79 22.66 -0.05
C LYS A 293 -13.19 22.16 -1.36
N TYR A 294 -12.19 21.27 -1.30
CA TYR A 294 -11.37 20.94 -2.46
C TYR A 294 -11.59 19.53 -3.01
N TYR A 295 -11.96 18.55 -2.18
CA TYR A 295 -12.02 17.14 -2.56
C TYR A 295 -13.43 16.53 -2.56
N ALA A 296 -14.33 16.99 -1.69
CA ALA A 296 -15.65 16.37 -1.51
C ALA A 296 -16.55 16.43 -2.76
N ASP A 297 -16.40 17.46 -3.58
CA ASP A 297 -17.21 17.66 -4.80
C ASP A 297 -16.63 16.96 -6.04
N ILE A 298 -15.48 16.30 -5.92
CA ILE A 298 -14.88 15.59 -7.06
C ILE A 298 -15.74 14.35 -7.34
N PRO A 299 -16.28 14.22 -8.57
CA PRO A 299 -17.07 13.04 -8.92
C PRO A 299 -16.22 11.79 -8.79
N VAL A 300 -16.57 10.92 -7.85
CA VAL A 300 -15.99 9.57 -7.79
C VAL A 300 -16.51 8.82 -9.02
N PRO A 301 -15.64 8.31 -9.91
CA PRO A 301 -16.03 7.44 -11.00
C PRO A 301 -16.99 6.38 -10.46
N LEU A 302 -18.21 6.37 -10.97
CA LEU A 302 -19.20 5.38 -10.57
C LEU A 302 -18.55 4.02 -10.80
N ARG A 303 -18.32 3.28 -9.71
CA ARG A 303 -18.04 1.86 -9.80
C ARG A 303 -19.17 1.32 -10.66
N ARG A 304 -18.85 0.91 -11.90
CA ARG A 304 -19.78 0.10 -12.68
C ARG A 304 -20.05 -1.07 -11.75
N ARG A 305 -21.22 -1.05 -11.10
CA ARG A 305 -21.75 -2.26 -10.50
C ARG A 305 -21.68 -3.20 -11.68
N HIS A 306 -20.83 -4.21 -11.57
CA HIS A 306 -21.03 -5.39 -12.38
C HIS A 306 -22.49 -5.68 -12.14
N SER A 307 -23.31 -5.40 -13.15
CA SER A 307 -24.60 -6.02 -13.23
C SER A 307 -24.22 -7.48 -13.12
N ASP A 308 -24.41 -8.06 -11.94
CA ASP A 308 -24.54 -9.50 -11.82
C ASP A 308 -25.44 -9.83 -12.99
N ASP A 309 -24.86 -10.46 -14.01
CA ASP A 309 -25.58 -10.95 -15.16
C ASP A 309 -26.54 -11.97 -14.56
N SER A 310 -27.67 -11.43 -14.13
CA SER A 310 -28.86 -12.09 -13.70
C SER A 310 -29.09 -13.14 -14.75
N ASP A 311 -28.95 -14.39 -14.32
CA ASP A 311 -29.36 -15.60 -15.01
C ASP A 311 -30.44 -15.26 -16.04
N GLY A 312 -30.00 -15.03 -17.28
CA GLY A 312 -30.92 -14.87 -18.38
C GLY A 312 -31.71 -16.16 -18.41
N PRO A 313 -33.05 -16.13 -18.33
CA PRO A 313 -33.85 -17.34 -18.32
C PRO A 313 -33.45 -18.14 -19.55
N SER A 314 -32.96 -19.35 -19.31
CA SER A 314 -32.67 -20.32 -20.34
C SER A 314 -33.98 -20.59 -21.07
N ASP A 315 -34.16 -19.93 -22.22
CA ASP A 315 -35.25 -20.19 -23.15
C ASP A 315 -35.09 -21.64 -23.65
N GLU A 316 -35.80 -22.55 -22.99
CA GLU A 316 -36.15 -23.88 -23.49
C GLU A 316 -37.05 -23.73 -24.72
N LEU A 317 -36.48 -23.47 -25.89
CA LEU A 317 -37.14 -23.73 -27.16
C LEU A 317 -36.61 -25.03 -27.77
N ASN A 318 -37.12 -26.13 -27.20
CA ASN A 318 -37.13 -27.45 -27.81
C ASN A 318 -38.03 -27.44 -29.05
N GLY A 319 -37.43 -27.24 -30.23
CA GLY A 319 -38.03 -27.55 -31.52
C GLY A 319 -37.48 -28.86 -32.08
N PRO A 320 -38.32 -29.84 -32.49
CA PRO A 320 -37.83 -31.10 -33.06
C PRO A 320 -37.35 -30.89 -34.49
N ARG A 321 -36.05 -31.14 -34.75
CA ARG A 321 -35.50 -31.18 -36.11
C ARG A 321 -35.58 -32.61 -36.68
N PRO A 322 -35.95 -32.79 -37.96
CA PRO A 322 -35.97 -34.09 -38.61
C PRO A 322 -34.54 -34.63 -38.82
N ARG A 323 -34.42 -35.95 -38.69
CA ARG A 323 -33.22 -36.73 -39.02
C ARG A 323 -32.98 -36.74 -40.54
N GLU A 324 -31.79 -36.35 -40.95
CA GLU A 324 -31.17 -36.80 -42.21
C GLU A 324 -29.76 -37.32 -41.94
N ASP A 325 -29.45 -38.41 -42.64
CA ASP A 325 -28.32 -39.35 -42.52
C ASP A 325 -26.99 -38.80 -43.12
N PRO A 326 -25.84 -39.52 -43.03
CA PRO A 326 -24.54 -38.91 -42.80
C PRO A 326 -23.64 -38.87 -44.05
N GLY A 327 -22.82 -37.81 -44.14
CA GLY A 327 -21.64 -37.77 -44.99
C GLY A 327 -20.37 -37.60 -44.13
N PRO A 328 -19.26 -38.32 -44.41
CA PRO A 328 -18.05 -38.22 -43.61
C PRO A 328 -17.24 -37.00 -44.06
N ALA A 329 -17.08 -36.03 -43.17
CA ALA A 329 -16.12 -34.93 -43.31
C ALA A 329 -15.23 -34.86 -42.06
N PRO A 330 -13.95 -34.48 -42.21
CA PRO A 330 -12.93 -34.68 -41.19
C PRO A 330 -13.12 -33.67 -40.04
N THR A 331 -13.29 -34.22 -38.83
CA THR A 331 -13.40 -33.45 -37.59
C THR A 331 -12.04 -32.87 -37.21
N SER A 332 -11.92 -31.55 -37.32
CA SER A 332 -10.95 -30.75 -36.59
C SER A 332 -11.19 -30.86 -35.07
N PRO A 333 -10.15 -31.01 -34.22
CA PRO A 333 -10.34 -31.17 -32.78
C PRO A 333 -10.77 -29.84 -32.16
N ARG A 334 -12.05 -29.76 -31.77
CA ARG A 334 -12.61 -28.72 -30.90
C ARG A 334 -12.06 -28.93 -29.48
N ARG A 335 -10.96 -28.23 -29.19
CA ARG A 335 -10.36 -28.11 -27.86
C ARG A 335 -11.04 -26.95 -27.10
N ARG A 336 -12.22 -27.18 -26.53
CA ARG A 336 -12.86 -26.27 -25.56
C ARG A 336 -13.68 -27.09 -24.58
N GLN A 337 -13.10 -27.33 -23.41
CA GLN A 337 -13.71 -27.61 -22.09
C GLN A 337 -12.63 -28.31 -21.24
N HIS A 338 -11.68 -27.54 -20.70
CA HIS A 338 -10.75 -28.06 -19.69
C HIS A 338 -10.02 -26.95 -18.88
N MET A 339 -10.62 -25.75 -18.73
CA MET A 339 -9.99 -24.67 -17.95
C MET A 339 -10.48 -24.57 -16.49
N SER A 340 -11.68 -25.03 -16.14
CA SER A 340 -12.21 -24.79 -14.78
C SER A 340 -11.60 -25.66 -13.68
N LEU A 341 -10.97 -26.80 -14.01
CA LEU A 341 -10.27 -27.64 -13.03
C LEU A 341 -8.84 -27.17 -12.78
N ARG A 342 -8.23 -26.42 -13.72
CA ARG A 342 -6.83 -26.00 -13.63
C ARG A 342 -6.63 -24.81 -12.68
N GLU A 343 -7.61 -23.92 -12.58
CA GLU A 343 -7.56 -22.76 -11.67
C GLU A 343 -7.62 -23.18 -10.19
N GLY A 344 -8.32 -24.28 -9.86
CA GLY A 344 -8.38 -24.80 -8.50
C GLY A 344 -7.02 -25.31 -7.99
N ASP A 345 -6.28 -26.02 -8.84
CA ASP A 345 -4.96 -26.56 -8.49
C ASP A 345 -3.89 -25.44 -8.40
N GLU A 346 -3.96 -24.43 -9.27
CA GLU A 346 -3.05 -23.28 -9.23
C GLU A 346 -3.29 -22.42 -7.96
N MET A 347 -4.55 -22.25 -7.55
CA MET A 347 -4.90 -21.54 -6.31
C MET A 347 -4.55 -22.35 -5.05
N ALA A 348 -4.75 -23.66 -5.05
CA ALA A 348 -4.31 -24.52 -3.96
C ALA A 348 -2.79 -24.48 -3.79
N LYS A 349 -2.04 -24.53 -4.90
CA LYS A 349 -0.58 -24.38 -4.89
C LYS A 349 -0.14 -23.01 -4.39
N ALA A 350 -0.78 -21.92 -4.83
CA ALA A 350 -0.48 -20.58 -4.35
C ALA A 350 -0.75 -20.42 -2.83
N MET A 351 -1.80 -21.07 -2.31
CA MET A 351 -2.11 -21.11 -0.88
C MET A 351 -1.06 -21.91 -0.09
N ASP A 352 -0.56 -23.02 -0.66
CA ASP A 352 0.52 -23.80 -0.06
C ASP A 352 1.85 -23.04 -0.07
N ASP A 353 2.19 -22.35 -1.16
CA ASP A 353 3.39 -21.51 -1.28
C ASP A 353 3.32 -20.31 -0.31
N MET A 354 2.16 -19.66 -0.18
CA MET A 354 1.94 -18.59 0.80
C MET A 354 2.04 -19.11 2.24
N ASN A 355 1.50 -20.29 2.53
CA ASN A 355 1.62 -20.91 3.85
C ASN A 355 3.07 -21.30 4.16
N ALA A 356 3.82 -21.82 3.19
CA ALA A 356 5.24 -22.14 3.34
C ALA A 356 6.08 -20.89 3.61
N PHE A 357 5.79 -19.80 2.89
CA PHE A 357 6.40 -18.50 3.13
C PHE A 357 6.08 -17.97 4.54
N LEU A 358 4.82 -18.04 4.97
CA LEU A 358 4.42 -17.63 6.33
C LEU A 358 5.06 -18.50 7.42
N MET A 359 5.25 -19.80 7.18
CA MET A 359 5.98 -20.68 8.11
C MET A 359 7.44 -20.25 8.23
N PHE A 360 8.11 -19.99 7.11
CA PHE A 360 9.48 -19.49 7.07
C PHE A 360 9.65 -18.15 7.79
N VAL A 361 8.77 -17.18 7.52
CA VAL A 361 8.81 -15.84 8.14
C VAL A 361 8.60 -15.90 9.65
N ASN A 362 7.76 -16.81 10.14
CA ASN A 362 7.48 -16.95 11.57
C ASN A 362 8.46 -17.87 12.32
N GLY A 363 9.50 -18.38 11.64
CA GLY A 363 10.42 -19.37 12.21
C GLY A 363 9.73 -20.68 12.62
N ILE A 364 8.53 -20.93 12.11
CA ILE A 364 7.75 -22.14 12.42
C ILE A 364 8.27 -23.25 11.52
N THR A 365 8.84 -24.29 12.12
CA THR A 365 9.28 -25.45 11.34
C THR A 365 8.06 -26.21 10.78
N PRO A 366 8.20 -26.92 9.66
CA PRO A 366 7.13 -27.77 9.13
C PRO A 366 6.58 -28.76 10.18
N GLU A 367 7.44 -29.25 11.08
CA GLU A 367 7.08 -30.14 12.18
C GLU A 367 6.18 -29.44 13.23
N GLU A 368 6.50 -28.20 13.61
CA GLU A 368 5.67 -27.41 14.53
C GLU A 368 4.31 -27.05 13.92
N ALA A 369 4.28 -26.73 12.62
CA ALA A 369 3.04 -26.47 11.91
C ALA A 369 2.16 -27.73 11.83
N ALA A 370 2.75 -28.89 11.53
CA ALA A 370 2.06 -30.17 11.53
C ALA A 370 1.46 -30.48 12.92
N LYS A 371 2.25 -30.29 13.99
CA LYS A 371 1.80 -30.48 15.38
C LYS A 371 0.65 -29.55 15.77
N ARG A 372 0.66 -28.29 15.30
CA ARG A 372 -0.46 -27.36 15.52
C ARG A 372 -1.73 -27.76 14.77
N ARG A 373 -1.60 -28.31 13.56
CA ARG A 373 -2.73 -28.84 12.79
C ARG A 373 -3.33 -30.06 13.48
N GLU A 374 -2.48 -30.98 13.93
CA GLU A 374 -2.90 -32.17 14.70
C GLU A 374 -3.67 -31.76 15.97
N LYS A 375 -3.10 -30.87 16.78
CA LYS A 375 -3.78 -30.34 17.97
C LYS A 375 -5.14 -29.69 17.66
N ARG A 376 -5.24 -28.95 16.56
CA ARG A 376 -6.51 -28.33 16.15
C ARG A 376 -7.55 -29.38 15.74
N MET A 377 -7.14 -30.42 15.02
CA MET A 377 -8.03 -31.52 14.65
C MET A 377 -8.50 -32.28 15.90
N GLU A 378 -7.63 -32.52 16.88
CA GLU A 378 -8.01 -33.11 18.18
C GLU A 378 -9.02 -32.24 18.94
N GLU A 379 -8.80 -30.91 19.00
CA GLU A 379 -9.71 -29.96 19.65
C GLU A 379 -11.08 -29.91 18.93
N GLU A 380 -11.09 -29.90 17.60
CA GLU A 380 -12.32 -29.93 16.79
C GLU A 380 -13.07 -31.25 16.95
N GLU A 381 -12.38 -32.39 17.00
CA GLU A 381 -12.98 -33.70 17.25
C GLU A 381 -13.59 -33.76 18.65
N LEU A 382 -12.87 -33.28 19.69
CA LEU A 382 -13.39 -33.24 21.06
C LEU A 382 -14.64 -32.37 21.15
N LYS A 383 -14.65 -31.22 20.48
CA LYS A 383 -15.83 -30.33 20.39
C LYS A 383 -16.99 -31.00 19.64
N ALA A 384 -16.72 -31.77 18.60
CA ALA A 384 -17.74 -32.53 17.88
C ALA A 384 -18.32 -33.67 18.73
N GLN A 385 -17.49 -34.34 19.55
CA GLN A 385 -17.92 -35.36 20.50
C GLN A 385 -18.79 -34.76 21.62
N GLU A 386 -18.41 -33.62 22.18
CA GLU A 386 -19.21 -32.90 23.17
C GLU A 386 -20.55 -32.44 22.61
N ALA A 387 -20.56 -31.85 21.41
CA ALA A 387 -21.80 -31.45 20.74
C ALA A 387 -22.73 -32.66 20.48
N SER A 388 -22.15 -33.81 20.13
CA SER A 388 -22.91 -35.06 19.95
C SER A 388 -23.48 -35.56 21.28
N ARG A 389 -22.70 -35.52 22.38
CA ARG A 389 -23.17 -35.88 23.73
C ARG A 389 -24.30 -34.97 24.20
N SER A 390 -24.19 -33.65 23.99
CA SER A 390 -25.25 -32.70 24.34
C SER A 390 -26.55 -33.00 23.59
N LYS A 391 -26.47 -33.30 22.28
CA LYS A 391 -27.65 -33.70 21.49
C LYS A 391 -28.31 -34.98 22.00
N VAL A 392 -27.52 -35.98 22.43
CA VAL A 392 -28.05 -37.22 23.00
C VAL A 392 -28.78 -36.96 24.33
N MET A 393 -28.21 -36.13 25.20
CA MET A 393 -28.84 -35.75 26.48
C MET A 393 -30.15 -34.98 26.27
N GLU A 394 -30.19 -34.08 25.29
CA GLU A 394 -31.41 -33.36 24.90
C GLU A 394 -32.50 -34.33 24.44
N TRP A 395 -32.15 -35.31 23.59
CA TRP A 395 -33.09 -36.35 23.13
C TRP A 395 -33.62 -37.20 24.28
N MET A 396 -32.78 -37.60 25.23
CA MET A 396 -33.22 -38.38 26.40
C MET A 396 -34.21 -37.60 27.27
N GLY A 397 -33.96 -36.30 27.50
CA GLY A 397 -34.88 -35.45 28.26
C GLY A 397 -36.27 -35.34 27.62
N THR A 398 -36.33 -35.24 26.29
CA THR A 398 -37.63 -35.16 25.58
C THR A 398 -38.45 -36.46 25.63
N MET A 399 -37.82 -37.62 25.84
CA MET A 399 -38.52 -38.90 25.96
C MET A 399 -39.19 -39.06 27.32
N ASP A 400 -38.55 -38.60 28.39
CA ASP A 400 -39.10 -38.70 29.76
C ASP A 400 -40.34 -37.79 29.93
N ASP A 401 -40.34 -36.60 29.32
CA ASP A 401 -41.49 -35.68 29.34
C ASP A 401 -42.70 -36.20 28.55
N SER A 402 -42.51 -37.11 27.60
CA SER A 402 -43.58 -37.69 26.80
C SER A 402 -44.31 -38.88 27.46
N SER A 403 -43.86 -39.29 28.64
CA SER A 403 -44.40 -40.44 29.39
C SER A 403 -45.24 -40.06 30.62
N SER A 404 -45.47 -38.76 30.83
CA SER A 404 -46.34 -38.19 31.88
C SER A 404 -47.61 -37.62 31.27
#